data_AF-A0A7X5XVW6-F1
#
_entry.id   AF-A0A7X5XVW6-F1
#
_cell.length_a   1.000
_cell.length_b   1.000
_cell.length_c   1.000
_cell.angle_alpha   90.00
_cell.angle_beta   90.00
_cell.angle_gamma   90.00
#
_symmetry.space_group_name_H-M   'P 1'
#
loop_
_entity.id
_entity.type
_entity.pdbx_description
1 polymer ?
#
loop_
_entity_poly.entity_id
_entity_poly.type
_entity_poly.pdbx_seq_one_letter_code
_entity_poly.pdbx_strand_id
1 'polypeptide(L)'
;MKIYSSHGINDFVICLGYKGYMIKEYFANYFLHTADVTLDLSKNSMEVHQNWSEPWRITLVETGMDAMTGGRLRAVRQYLEPGTPFCFTYGDGVADIDVTAQLAFHRAHGRKATITAVAPPGRFGALEFEGDSVRSFVEKPAGDGGLINGGFFVLDPSVVDLIDAPETIWEREPLERLASSGELMGYRHDGFWQPMDTLRDKQHLEALWAQGAPWKSW
;
A
#
# COMPACT_ATOMS: atom_id res chain seq x y z
N MET A 1 4.99 0.22 -5.18
CA MET A 1 6.07 1.22 -5.38
C MET A 1 5.83 2.09 -6.61
N LYS A 2 5.60 1.54 -7.81
CA LYS A 2 5.34 2.35 -9.02
C LYS A 2 4.18 3.35 -8.89
N ILE A 3 3.09 2.97 -8.19
CA ILE A 3 1.99 3.90 -7.84
C ILE A 3 2.53 5.15 -7.14
N TYR A 4 3.42 5.01 -6.15
CA TYR A 4 4.02 6.16 -5.46
C TYR A 4 5.01 6.92 -6.34
N SER A 5 5.80 6.21 -7.15
CA SER A 5 6.83 6.78 -8.01
C SER A 5 6.26 7.65 -9.13
N SER A 6 5.12 7.26 -9.74
CA SER A 6 4.42 8.09 -10.73
C SER A 6 3.90 9.42 -10.14
N HIS A 7 3.74 9.49 -8.82
CA HIS A 7 3.40 10.69 -8.06
C HIS A 7 4.62 11.37 -7.39
N GLY A 8 5.84 11.01 -7.81
CA GLY A 8 7.09 11.66 -7.38
C GLY A 8 7.67 11.16 -6.05
N ILE A 9 7.10 10.12 -5.44
CA ILE A 9 7.64 9.51 -4.21
C ILE A 9 8.55 8.35 -4.60
N ASN A 10 9.85 8.54 -4.39
CA ASN A 10 10.88 7.59 -4.81
C ASN A 10 11.71 7.03 -3.66
N ASP A 11 11.39 7.40 -2.42
CA ASP A 11 12.10 6.93 -1.23
C ASP A 11 11.20 6.01 -0.41
N PHE A 12 11.66 4.79 -0.20
CA PHE A 12 10.85 3.70 0.35
C PHE A 12 11.55 3.06 1.52
N VAL A 13 10.81 2.88 2.61
CA VAL A 13 11.21 2.07 3.76
C VAL A 13 10.29 0.87 3.82
N ILE A 14 10.85 -0.34 3.68
CA ILE A 14 10.08 -1.58 3.72
C ILE A 14 10.29 -2.25 5.07
N CYS A 15 9.21 -2.38 5.83
CA CYS A 15 9.18 -3.06 7.12
C CYS A 15 9.17 -4.58 6.92
N LEU A 16 10.33 -5.21 7.04
CA LEU A 16 10.50 -6.65 6.89
C LEU A 16 10.11 -7.41 8.16
N GLY A 17 9.70 -8.67 7.97
CA GLY A 17 9.40 -9.63 9.03
C GLY A 17 9.64 -11.05 8.52
N TYR A 18 8.63 -11.92 8.65
CA TYR A 18 8.71 -13.28 8.10
C TYR A 18 9.13 -13.28 6.63
N LYS A 19 10.14 -14.08 6.28
CA LYS A 19 10.75 -14.16 4.94
C LYS A 19 11.32 -12.85 4.39
N GLY A 20 11.65 -11.88 5.26
CA GLY A 20 12.25 -10.60 4.85
C GLY A 20 13.49 -10.72 3.96
N TYR A 21 14.27 -11.81 4.13
CA TYR A 21 15.42 -12.11 3.27
C TYR A 21 15.06 -12.24 1.78
N MET A 22 13.88 -12.77 1.43
CA MET A 22 13.47 -12.86 0.02
C MET A 22 13.32 -11.48 -0.62
N ILE A 23 12.86 -10.49 0.15
CA ILE A 23 12.73 -9.11 -0.32
C ILE A 23 14.11 -8.47 -0.45
N LYS A 24 15.03 -8.75 0.50
CA LYS A 24 16.43 -8.32 0.42
C LYS A 24 17.13 -8.87 -0.82
N GLU A 25 16.98 -10.16 -1.06
CA GLU A 25 17.57 -10.84 -2.21
C GLU A 25 17.03 -10.27 -3.52
N TYR A 26 15.71 -10.09 -3.62
CA TYR A 26 15.06 -9.49 -4.80
C TYR A 26 15.66 -8.12 -5.15
N PHE A 27 15.79 -7.20 -4.17
CA PHE A 27 16.35 -5.87 -4.43
C PHE A 27 17.87 -5.86 -4.60
N ALA A 28 18.60 -6.76 -3.95
CA ALA A 28 20.05 -6.92 -4.18
C ALA A 28 20.35 -7.39 -5.61
N ASN A 29 19.45 -8.17 -6.19
CA ASN A 29 19.54 -8.71 -7.55
C ASN A 29 18.52 -8.09 -8.51
N TYR A 30 18.07 -6.86 -8.25
CA TYR A 30 16.95 -6.24 -8.97
C TYR A 30 17.14 -6.24 -10.49
N PHE A 31 18.34 -5.88 -10.97
CA PHE A 31 18.65 -5.87 -12.40
C PHE A 31 18.68 -7.27 -13.02
N LEU A 32 19.09 -8.29 -12.28
CA LEU A 32 19.02 -9.68 -12.74
C LEU A 32 17.56 -10.16 -12.89
N HIS A 33 16.63 -9.60 -12.11
CA HIS A 33 15.21 -9.93 -12.20
C HIS A 33 14.45 -9.16 -13.29
N THR A 34 14.91 -7.95 -13.64
CA THR A 34 14.10 -6.98 -14.38
C THR A 34 14.70 -6.52 -15.70
N ALA A 35 15.98 -6.80 -15.94
CA ALA A 35 16.69 -6.39 -17.14
C ALA A 35 17.41 -7.58 -17.79
N ASP A 36 17.67 -7.46 -19.08
CA ASP A 36 18.56 -8.37 -19.79
C ASP A 36 20.00 -8.14 -19.31
N VAL A 37 20.79 -9.20 -19.09
CA VAL A 37 22.19 -9.09 -18.63
C VAL A 37 23.14 -9.93 -19.46
N THR A 38 24.39 -9.49 -19.58
CA THR A 38 25.50 -10.31 -20.09
C THR A 38 26.49 -10.59 -18.97
N LEU A 39 26.81 -11.87 -18.77
CA LEU A 39 27.79 -12.35 -17.81
C LEU A 39 29.02 -12.85 -18.56
N ASP A 40 30.11 -12.08 -18.55
CA ASP A 40 31.40 -12.51 -19.10
C ASP A 40 32.22 -13.19 -18.00
N LEU A 41 32.10 -14.52 -17.93
CA LEU A 41 32.78 -15.35 -16.93
C LEU A 41 34.31 -15.31 -17.06
N SER A 42 34.85 -15.01 -18.25
CA SER A 42 36.30 -14.92 -18.46
C SER A 42 36.91 -13.68 -17.81
N LYS A 43 36.10 -12.62 -17.65
CA LYS A 43 36.48 -11.34 -17.04
C LYS A 43 35.84 -11.12 -15.67
N ASN A 44 34.97 -12.03 -15.24
CA ASN A 44 34.14 -11.90 -14.04
C ASN A 44 33.37 -10.58 -13.98
N SER A 45 32.77 -10.18 -15.11
CA SER A 45 32.03 -8.92 -15.25
C SER A 45 30.57 -9.13 -15.64
N MET A 46 29.69 -8.25 -15.15
CA MET A 46 28.27 -8.20 -15.48
C MET A 46 27.95 -6.87 -16.15
N GLU A 47 27.28 -6.95 -17.30
CA GLU A 47 26.71 -5.80 -18.01
C GLU A 47 25.18 -5.89 -17.95
N VAL A 48 24.53 -4.79 -17.58
CA VAL A 48 23.06 -4.67 -17.55
C VAL A 48 22.61 -3.95 -18.81
N HIS A 49 21.81 -4.62 -19.63
CA HIS A 49 21.27 -4.09 -20.88
C HIS A 49 19.96 -3.34 -20.61
N GLN A 50 19.82 -2.17 -21.24
CA GLN A 50 18.67 -1.27 -21.08
C GLN A 50 18.35 -0.94 -19.62
N ASN A 51 19.08 0.05 -19.09
CA ASN A 51 18.86 0.54 -17.74
C ASN A 51 17.56 1.36 -17.64
N TRP A 52 16.40 0.70 -17.63
CA TRP A 52 15.12 1.28 -17.22
C TRP A 52 15.04 1.43 -15.70
N SER A 53 16.16 1.76 -15.03
CA SER A 53 16.23 1.82 -13.58
C SER A 53 15.21 2.81 -13.05
N GLU A 54 14.39 2.31 -12.16
CA GLU A 54 13.53 3.14 -11.34
C GLU A 54 14.38 4.08 -10.47
N PRO A 55 14.01 5.36 -10.28
CA PRO A 55 14.79 6.33 -9.52
C PRO A 55 14.66 6.11 -8.00
N TRP A 56 14.55 4.87 -7.54
CA TRP A 56 14.16 4.52 -6.19
C TRP A 56 15.34 4.44 -5.22
N ARG A 57 15.17 5.03 -4.04
CA ARG A 57 15.96 4.74 -2.84
C ARG A 57 15.16 3.78 -1.96
N ILE A 58 15.73 2.63 -1.63
CA ILE A 58 15.03 1.57 -0.90
C ILE A 58 15.81 1.20 0.34
N THR A 59 15.17 1.34 1.49
CA THR A 59 15.67 0.93 2.80
C THR A 59 14.90 -0.30 3.27
N LEU A 60 15.60 -1.37 3.58
CA LEU A 60 15.03 -2.65 4.01
C LEU A 60 15.32 -2.88 5.49
N VAL A 61 14.28 -2.86 6.33
CA VAL A 61 14.45 -2.83 7.79
C VAL A 61 13.85 -4.08 8.42
N GLU A 62 14.64 -4.82 9.20
CA GLU A 62 14.11 -5.91 10.02
C GLU A 62 13.32 -5.32 11.19
N THR A 63 12.00 -5.42 11.15
CA THR A 63 11.11 -4.79 12.15
C THR A 63 10.64 -5.75 13.25
N GLY A 64 11.18 -6.97 13.26
CA GLY A 64 10.85 -8.02 14.23
C GLY A 64 9.90 -9.06 13.65
N MET A 65 10.09 -10.32 14.05
CA MET A 65 9.27 -11.44 13.58
C MET A 65 7.82 -11.30 14.06
N ASP A 66 7.64 -10.98 15.34
CA ASP A 66 6.34 -10.98 16.01
C ASP A 66 5.71 -9.58 16.14
N ALA A 67 6.36 -8.55 15.60
CA ALA A 67 5.83 -7.19 15.64
C ALA A 67 4.53 -7.06 14.84
N MET A 68 3.57 -6.32 15.40
CA MET A 68 2.32 -5.95 14.76
C MET A 68 2.48 -4.67 13.93
N THR A 69 1.46 -4.29 13.15
CA THR A 69 1.50 -3.17 12.20
C THR A 69 2.01 -1.87 12.80
N GLY A 70 1.56 -1.50 14.01
CA GLY A 70 2.04 -0.33 14.72
C GLY A 70 3.49 -0.49 15.18
N GLY A 71 3.83 -1.62 15.79
CA GLY A 71 5.21 -1.93 16.18
C GLY A 71 6.21 -1.80 15.04
N ARG A 72 5.83 -2.26 13.84
CA ARG A 72 6.65 -2.14 12.62
C ARG A 72 6.83 -0.69 12.19
N LEU A 73 5.78 0.12 12.23
CA LEU A 73 5.86 1.57 11.97
C LEU A 73 6.79 2.27 12.97
N ARG A 74 6.70 1.92 14.26
CA ARG A 74 7.61 2.48 15.28
C ARG A 74 9.06 2.10 15.05
N ALA A 75 9.35 0.87 14.63
CA ALA A 75 10.70 0.41 14.37
C ALA A 75 11.42 1.21 13.26
N VAL A 76 10.67 1.86 12.38
CA VAL A 76 11.21 2.69 11.30
C VAL A 76 11.22 4.19 11.58
N ARG A 77 10.92 4.62 12.82
CA ARG A 77 10.87 6.04 13.22
C ARG A 77 12.10 6.85 12.78
N GLN A 78 13.29 6.26 12.89
CA GLN A 78 14.56 6.92 12.57
C GLN A 78 14.73 7.29 11.08
N TYR A 79 13.92 6.70 10.20
CA TYR A 79 13.91 7.01 8.77
C TYR A 79 12.87 8.07 8.40
N LEU A 80 12.03 8.50 9.33
CA LEU A 80 11.02 9.53 9.11
C LEU A 80 11.63 10.90 9.39
N GLU A 81 11.52 11.82 8.42
CA GLU A 81 11.98 13.19 8.60
C GLU A 81 11.02 13.95 9.55
N PRO A 82 11.52 14.54 10.64
CA PRO A 82 10.68 15.31 11.55
C PRO A 82 9.98 16.48 10.84
N GLY A 83 8.67 16.61 11.04
CA GLY A 83 7.87 17.70 10.48
C GLY A 83 7.48 17.52 9.00
N THR A 84 7.92 16.45 8.33
CA THR A 84 7.51 16.12 6.97
C THR A 84 6.52 14.95 6.99
N PRO A 85 5.29 15.12 6.47
CA PRO A 85 4.35 14.01 6.34
C PRO A 85 4.91 12.91 5.42
N PHE A 86 4.62 11.66 5.74
CA PHE A 86 5.06 10.49 4.98
C PHE A 86 3.88 9.62 4.57
N CYS A 87 4.05 8.84 3.50
CA CYS A 87 3.08 7.84 3.09
C CYS A 87 3.32 6.53 3.84
N PHE A 88 2.24 5.89 4.30
CA PHE A 88 2.28 4.58 4.94
C PHE A 88 1.17 3.72 4.33
N THR A 89 1.43 2.45 4.03
CA THR A 89 0.40 1.59 3.44
C THR A 89 0.71 0.12 3.63
N TYR A 90 -0.26 -0.72 3.28
CA TYR A 90 -0.14 -2.16 3.22
C TYR A 90 0.58 -2.61 1.93
N GLY A 91 1.24 -3.77 1.99
CA GLY A 91 2.02 -4.31 0.88
C GLY A 91 1.22 -5.12 -0.15
N ASP A 92 -0.09 -5.27 0.05
CA ASP A 92 -0.99 -6.19 -0.64
C ASP A 92 -2.13 -5.50 -1.40
N GLY A 93 -2.29 -4.18 -1.26
CA GLY A 93 -3.32 -3.40 -1.94
C GLY A 93 -2.81 -2.62 -3.16
N VAL A 94 -3.60 -2.61 -4.24
CA VAL A 94 -3.38 -1.76 -5.42
C VAL A 94 -4.62 -0.92 -5.72
N ALA A 95 -4.40 0.30 -6.21
CA ALA A 95 -5.45 1.25 -6.55
C ALA A 95 -5.00 2.22 -7.64
N ASP A 96 -5.94 2.84 -8.32
CA ASP A 96 -5.73 4.01 -9.20
C ASP A 96 -5.80 5.34 -8.42
N ILE A 97 -5.36 5.31 -7.15
CA ILE A 97 -5.39 6.45 -6.24
C ILE A 97 -4.44 7.57 -6.69
N ASP A 98 -4.94 8.81 -6.68
CA ASP A 98 -4.11 10.00 -6.87
C ASP A 98 -3.40 10.37 -5.55
N VAL A 99 -2.16 9.89 -5.40
CA VAL A 99 -1.35 10.17 -4.21
C VAL A 99 -0.99 11.66 -4.09
N THR A 100 -0.88 12.38 -5.22
CA THR A 100 -0.60 13.82 -5.20
C THR A 100 -1.78 14.60 -4.61
N ALA A 101 -3.00 14.27 -5.03
CA ALA A 101 -4.22 14.86 -4.47
C ALA A 101 -4.40 14.48 -2.99
N GLN A 102 -4.07 13.25 -2.61
CA GLN A 102 -4.11 12.82 -1.23
C GLN A 102 -3.14 13.61 -0.32
N LEU A 103 -1.89 13.82 -0.76
CA LEU A 103 -0.92 14.64 -0.03
C LEU A 103 -1.40 16.09 0.11
N ALA A 104 -1.98 16.66 -0.95
CA ALA A 104 -2.55 18.00 -0.91
C ALA A 104 -3.72 18.09 0.09
N PHE A 105 -4.60 17.08 0.10
CA PHE A 105 -5.69 16.96 1.06
C PHE A 105 -5.17 16.90 2.50
N HIS A 106 -4.15 16.07 2.76
CA HIS A 106 -3.53 15.94 4.08
C HIS A 106 -3.01 17.29 4.60
N ARG A 107 -2.23 17.98 3.76
CA ARG A 107 -1.68 19.30 4.08
C ARG A 107 -2.76 20.36 4.30
N ALA A 108 -3.86 20.30 3.54
CA ALA A 108 -4.92 21.29 3.62
C ALA A 108 -5.70 21.24 4.94
N HIS A 109 -5.92 20.05 5.50
CA HIS A 109 -6.66 19.93 6.76
C HIS A 109 -5.79 20.02 8.02
N GLY A 110 -4.46 19.82 7.91
CA GLY A 110 -3.51 20.01 9.00
C GLY A 110 -3.73 19.11 10.23
N ARG A 111 -4.17 17.86 9.99
CA ARG A 111 -4.41 16.84 11.04
C ARG A 111 -3.35 15.77 10.93
N LYS A 112 -3.09 15.06 12.03
CA LYS A 112 -1.97 14.10 12.11
C LYS A 112 -2.08 12.92 11.15
N ALA A 113 -3.29 12.52 10.74
CA ALA A 113 -3.47 11.35 9.89
C ALA A 113 -4.57 11.54 8.83
N THR A 114 -4.27 11.05 7.63
CA THR A 114 -5.23 10.80 6.55
C THR A 114 -5.25 9.31 6.25
N ILE A 115 -6.44 8.75 6.12
CA ILE A 115 -6.68 7.37 5.67
C ILE A 115 -7.46 7.38 4.36
N THR A 116 -7.17 6.46 3.45
CA THR A 116 -8.00 6.31 2.25
C THR A 116 -9.24 5.50 2.59
N ALA A 117 -10.41 6.09 2.33
CA ALA A 117 -11.72 5.46 2.50
C ALA A 117 -12.21 4.93 1.14
N VAL A 118 -12.40 3.61 1.04
CA VAL A 118 -12.75 2.92 -0.21
C VAL A 118 -14.03 2.10 -0.03
N ALA A 119 -14.74 1.85 -1.13
CA ALA A 119 -15.80 0.85 -1.14
C ALA A 119 -15.19 -0.56 -1.08
N PRO A 120 -15.65 -1.46 -0.19
CA PRO A 120 -15.18 -2.84 -0.21
C PRO A 120 -15.65 -3.55 -1.49
N PRO A 121 -14.86 -4.51 -2.02
CA PRO A 121 -15.36 -5.40 -3.06
C PRO A 121 -16.52 -6.21 -2.49
N GLY A 122 -17.58 -6.40 -3.29
CA GLY A 122 -18.71 -7.23 -2.90
C GLY A 122 -18.22 -8.64 -2.55
N ARG A 123 -18.63 -9.14 -1.38
CA ARG A 123 -18.25 -10.51 -0.99
C ARG A 123 -19.22 -11.54 -1.56
N PHE A 124 -20.48 -11.16 -1.70
CA PHE A 124 -21.60 -11.99 -2.13
C PHE A 124 -22.34 -11.36 -3.30
N GLY A 125 -23.12 -12.16 -4.03
CA GLY A 125 -24.05 -11.65 -5.03
C GLY A 125 -25.16 -10.86 -4.38
N ALA A 126 -25.35 -9.62 -4.82
CA ALA A 126 -26.49 -8.81 -4.44
C ALA A 126 -27.70 -9.21 -5.29
N LEU A 127 -28.83 -9.41 -4.61
CA LEU A 127 -30.11 -9.69 -5.22
C LEU A 127 -31.02 -8.48 -5.02
N GLU A 128 -31.56 -7.96 -6.11
CA GLU A 128 -32.62 -6.96 -6.07
C GLU A 128 -33.95 -7.65 -6.34
N PHE A 129 -34.90 -7.53 -5.42
CA PHE A 129 -36.21 -8.18 -5.51
C PHE A 129 -37.29 -7.20 -5.98
N GLU A 130 -38.24 -7.70 -6.77
CA GLU A 130 -39.54 -7.08 -7.06
C GLU A 130 -40.63 -8.07 -6.62
N GLY A 131 -41.15 -7.88 -5.40
CA GLY A 131 -41.95 -8.89 -4.71
C GLY A 131 -41.10 -10.11 -4.36
N ASP A 132 -41.57 -11.31 -4.72
CA ASP A 132 -40.83 -12.57 -4.56
C ASP A 132 -39.90 -12.87 -5.76
N SER A 133 -39.92 -12.03 -6.81
CA SER A 133 -39.11 -12.23 -8.01
C SER A 133 -37.78 -11.50 -7.91
N VAL A 134 -36.68 -12.16 -8.28
CA VAL A 134 -35.36 -11.51 -8.41
C VAL A 134 -35.33 -10.74 -9.72
N ARG A 135 -35.29 -9.42 -9.62
CA ARG A 135 -35.22 -8.48 -10.76
C ARG A 135 -33.80 -8.33 -11.29
N SER A 136 -32.81 -8.30 -10.41
CA SER A 136 -31.41 -8.23 -10.78
C SER A 136 -30.54 -9.07 -9.84
N PHE A 137 -29.52 -9.69 -10.40
CA PHE A 137 -28.46 -10.37 -9.66
C PHE A 137 -27.14 -9.78 -10.13
N VAL A 138 -26.44 -9.11 -9.22
CA VAL A 138 -25.08 -8.63 -9.47
C VAL A 138 -24.18 -9.47 -8.60
N GLU A 139 -23.35 -10.30 -9.21
CA GLU A 139 -22.34 -11.04 -8.46
C GLU A 139 -21.31 -10.01 -7.95
N LYS A 140 -21.29 -9.78 -6.63
CA LYS A 140 -20.27 -8.99 -5.93
C LYS A 140 -20.18 -7.53 -6.37
N PRO A 141 -21.27 -6.74 -6.29
CA PRO A 141 -21.19 -5.32 -6.57
C PRO A 141 -20.24 -4.62 -5.59
N ALA A 142 -19.52 -3.61 -6.06
CA ALA A 142 -18.80 -2.71 -5.18
C ALA A 142 -19.79 -1.89 -4.34
N GLY A 143 -19.50 -1.68 -3.05
CA GLY A 143 -20.22 -0.69 -2.23
C GLY A 143 -21.51 -1.15 -1.58
N ASP A 144 -21.74 -2.45 -1.38
CA ASP A 144 -22.89 -2.98 -0.61
C ASP A 144 -22.76 -2.77 0.93
N GLY A 145 -21.93 -1.81 1.35
CA GLY A 145 -21.59 -1.52 2.75
C GLY A 145 -20.94 -0.14 2.92
N GLY A 146 -20.71 0.27 4.17
CA GLY A 146 -20.00 1.52 4.48
C GLY A 146 -18.56 1.53 3.93
N LEU A 147 -17.99 2.73 3.79
CA LEU A 147 -16.59 2.87 3.40
C LEU A 147 -15.67 2.21 4.41
N ILE A 148 -14.62 1.55 3.93
CA ILE A 148 -13.63 0.84 4.74
C ILE A 148 -12.25 1.50 4.62
N ASN A 149 -11.33 1.09 5.51
CA ASN A 149 -9.92 1.42 5.43
C ASN A 149 -9.27 0.74 4.20
N GLY A 150 -8.87 1.53 3.21
CA GLY A 150 -8.15 1.07 2.02
C GLY A 150 -6.63 1.05 2.17
N GLY A 151 -6.09 1.35 3.35
CA GLY A 151 -4.68 1.65 3.54
C GLY A 151 -4.36 3.04 3.03
N PHE A 152 -3.26 3.16 2.27
CA PHE A 152 -2.79 4.42 1.66
C PHE A 152 -2.98 5.60 2.62
N PHE A 153 -2.18 5.63 3.67
CA PHE A 153 -2.19 6.68 4.66
C PHE A 153 -1.22 7.80 4.28
N VAL A 154 -1.53 9.02 4.69
CA VAL A 154 -0.56 10.11 4.82
C VAL A 154 -0.54 10.51 6.30
N LEU A 155 0.63 10.48 6.91
CA LEU A 155 0.78 10.58 8.36
C LEU A 155 1.86 11.60 8.72
N ASP A 156 1.61 12.35 9.79
CA ASP A 156 2.65 13.10 10.47
C ASP A 156 3.52 12.15 11.31
N PRO A 157 4.86 12.32 11.39
CA PRO A 157 5.74 11.49 12.20
C PRO A 157 5.34 11.38 13.68
N SER A 158 4.60 12.38 14.21
CA SER A 158 4.11 12.39 15.60
C SER A 158 3.14 11.25 15.92
N VAL A 159 2.49 10.63 14.93
CA VAL A 159 1.59 9.48 15.18
C VAL A 159 2.34 8.26 15.74
N VAL A 160 3.65 8.18 15.52
CA VAL A 160 4.49 7.10 16.07
C VAL A 160 4.52 7.14 17.60
N ASP A 161 4.28 8.30 18.22
CA ASP A 161 4.21 8.45 19.68
C ASP A 161 2.97 7.77 20.28
N LEU A 162 2.01 7.33 19.45
CA LEU A 162 0.84 6.57 19.88
C LEU A 162 1.11 5.05 19.98
N ILE A 163 2.33 4.62 19.68
CA ILE A 163 2.68 3.21 19.55
C ILE A 163 3.57 2.80 20.74
N ASP A 164 2.97 2.11 21.70
CA ASP A 164 3.62 1.81 22.97
C ASP A 164 4.63 0.66 22.88
N ALA A 165 4.36 -0.35 22.05
CA ALA A 165 5.12 -1.60 22.02
C ALA A 165 5.16 -2.27 20.63
N PRO A 166 6.06 -3.24 20.39
CA PRO A 166 6.07 -4.03 19.16
C PRO A 166 4.73 -4.74 18.86
N GLU A 167 3.95 -5.06 19.88
CA GLU A 167 2.66 -5.76 19.77
C GLU A 167 1.49 -4.83 19.42
N THR A 168 1.73 -3.50 19.38
CA THR A 168 0.69 -2.53 19.04
C THR A 168 0.21 -2.74 17.60
N ILE A 169 -1.09 -2.96 17.44
CA ILE A 169 -1.78 -3.02 16.14
C ILE A 169 -2.19 -1.59 15.76
N TRP A 170 -1.69 -1.10 14.63
CA TRP A 170 -1.96 0.26 14.11
C TRP A 170 -3.47 0.53 14.02
N GLU A 171 -4.22 -0.46 13.54
CA GLU A 171 -5.64 -0.39 13.26
C GLU A 171 -6.54 -0.36 14.51
N ARG A 172 -5.96 -0.57 15.70
CA ARG A 172 -6.69 -0.55 16.97
C ARG A 172 -6.47 0.78 17.66
N GLU A 173 -5.84 0.75 18.84
CA GLU A 173 -5.66 1.88 19.72
C GLU A 173 -5.09 3.14 19.04
N PRO A 174 -4.06 3.08 18.15
CA PRO A 174 -3.57 4.28 17.47
C PRO A 174 -4.63 4.96 16.58
N LEU A 175 -5.27 4.21 15.67
CA LEU A 175 -6.31 4.78 14.80
C LEU A 175 -7.57 5.19 15.58
N GLU A 176 -7.97 4.42 16.60
CA GLU A 176 -9.10 4.76 17.48
C GLU A 176 -8.86 6.07 18.23
N ARG A 177 -7.64 6.28 18.77
CA ARG A 177 -7.23 7.53 19.44
C ARG A 177 -7.20 8.70 18.44
N LEU A 178 -6.67 8.51 17.24
CA LEU A 178 -6.67 9.55 16.20
C LEU A 178 -8.09 9.94 15.79
N ALA A 179 -8.97 8.96 15.59
CA ALA A 179 -10.37 9.22 15.24
C ALA A 179 -11.12 9.95 16.36
N SER A 180 -11.05 9.45 17.59
CA SER A 180 -11.76 10.03 18.74
C SER A 180 -11.25 11.42 19.15
N SER A 181 -9.99 11.75 18.85
CA SER A 181 -9.42 13.08 19.06
C SER A 181 -9.62 14.05 17.88
N GLY A 182 -10.25 13.62 16.79
CA GLY A 182 -10.47 14.46 15.60
C GLY A 182 -9.20 14.70 14.77
N GLU A 183 -8.19 13.84 14.91
CA GLU A 183 -6.90 13.90 14.21
C GLU A 183 -6.80 12.93 13.02
N LEU A 184 -7.86 12.14 12.75
CA LEU A 184 -7.97 11.27 11.59
C LEU A 184 -8.97 11.81 10.56
N MET A 185 -8.52 11.99 9.32
CA MET A 185 -9.33 12.44 8.19
C MET A 185 -9.45 11.34 7.13
N GLY A 186 -10.64 11.18 6.55
CA GLY A 186 -10.88 10.23 5.46
C GLY A 186 -10.76 10.90 4.08
N TYR A 187 -9.79 10.46 3.28
CA TYR A 187 -9.71 10.78 1.85
C TYR A 187 -10.55 9.77 1.07
N ARG A 188 -11.66 10.21 0.46
CA ARG A 188 -12.57 9.31 -0.26
C ARG A 188 -11.99 8.96 -1.63
N HIS A 189 -11.92 7.68 -1.92
CA HIS A 189 -11.50 7.14 -3.21
C HIS A 189 -12.61 6.26 -3.79
N ASP A 190 -13.27 6.79 -4.81
CA ASP A 190 -14.39 6.13 -5.51
C ASP A 190 -13.89 5.31 -6.74
N GLY A 191 -12.57 5.31 -6.99
CA GLY A 191 -11.94 4.59 -8.09
C GLY A 191 -11.68 3.11 -7.80
N PHE A 192 -10.83 2.49 -8.60
CA PHE A 192 -10.41 1.11 -8.41
C PHE A 192 -9.56 0.96 -7.14
N TRP A 193 -9.92 0.00 -6.28
CA TRP A 193 -9.10 -0.47 -5.17
C TRP A 193 -9.33 -1.96 -4.99
N GLN A 194 -8.25 -2.74 -4.83
CA GLN A 194 -8.32 -4.18 -4.64
C GLN A 194 -7.15 -4.68 -3.79
N PRO A 195 -7.42 -5.40 -2.68
CA PRO A 195 -6.41 -6.13 -1.93
C PRO A 195 -6.12 -7.49 -2.56
N MET A 196 -4.98 -8.10 -2.21
CA MET A 196 -4.60 -9.44 -2.64
C MET A 196 -4.46 -10.39 -1.44
N ASP A 197 -5.58 -10.72 -0.80
CA ASP A 197 -5.62 -11.60 0.38
C ASP A 197 -5.70 -13.09 0.02
N THR A 198 -6.36 -13.39 -1.10
CA THR A 198 -6.68 -14.77 -1.50
C THR A 198 -6.11 -15.10 -2.89
N LEU A 199 -6.06 -16.40 -3.20
CA LEU A 199 -5.70 -16.87 -4.55
C LEU A 199 -6.64 -16.30 -5.63
N ARG A 200 -7.92 -16.12 -5.28
CA ARG A 200 -8.90 -15.51 -6.19
C ARG A 200 -8.53 -14.06 -6.50
N ASP A 201 -8.13 -13.29 -5.50
CA ASP A 201 -7.72 -11.90 -5.69
C ASP A 201 -6.49 -11.83 -6.59
N LYS A 202 -5.50 -12.72 -6.37
CA LYS A 202 -4.34 -12.85 -7.25
C LYS A 202 -4.74 -13.11 -8.70
N GLN A 203 -5.60 -14.09 -8.95
CA GLN A 203 -6.06 -14.43 -10.30
C GLN A 203 -6.82 -13.27 -10.96
N HIS A 204 -7.63 -12.57 -10.19
CA HIS A 204 -8.36 -11.39 -10.66
C HIS A 204 -7.39 -10.26 -11.07
N LEU A 205 -6.41 -9.94 -10.21
CA LEU A 205 -5.38 -8.95 -10.50
C LEU A 205 -4.50 -9.35 -11.69
N GLU A 206 -4.13 -10.62 -11.83
CA GLU A 206 -3.38 -11.12 -13.00
C GLU A 206 -4.18 -10.96 -14.30
N ALA A 207 -5.50 -11.22 -14.26
CA ALA A 207 -6.37 -11.02 -15.41
C ALA A 207 -6.49 -9.54 -15.81
N LEU A 208 -6.64 -8.64 -14.83
CA LEU A 208 -6.63 -7.19 -15.06
C LEU A 208 -5.30 -6.73 -15.64
N TRP A 209 -4.18 -7.24 -15.12
CA TRP A 209 -2.85 -6.91 -15.64
C TRP A 209 -2.69 -7.27 -17.12
N ALA A 210 -3.18 -8.42 -17.54
CA ALA A 210 -3.14 -8.85 -18.95
C ALA A 210 -4.01 -7.98 -19.88
N GLN A 211 -5.03 -7.31 -19.35
CA GLN A 211 -6.02 -6.53 -20.12
C GLN A 211 -5.78 -5.01 -20.06
N GLY A 212 -4.88 -4.55 -19.19
CA GLY A 212 -4.70 -3.13 -18.86
C GLY A 212 -5.17 -2.85 -17.44
N ALA A 213 -4.28 -3.06 -16.48
CA ALA A 213 -4.59 -2.89 -15.06
C ALA A 213 -4.92 -1.43 -14.71
N PRO A 214 -6.02 -1.15 -14.00
CA PRO A 214 -6.40 0.22 -13.63
C PRO A 214 -5.35 0.95 -12.78
N TRP A 215 -4.66 0.24 -11.89
CA TRP A 215 -3.61 0.81 -11.04
C TRP A 215 -2.30 1.11 -11.78
N LYS A 216 -2.17 0.70 -13.05
CA LYS A 216 -0.97 0.92 -13.86
C LYS A 216 -1.01 2.33 -14.47
N SER A 217 -0.62 3.33 -13.69
CA SER A 217 -0.58 4.74 -14.09
C SER A 217 0.75 5.19 -14.72
N TRP A 218 1.54 4.25 -15.25
CA TRP A 218 2.87 4.46 -15.85
C TRP A 218 3.05 3.67 -17.16
#